data_AF-A0A023FV93-F1
#
_entry.id   AF-A0A023FV93-F1
#
_cell.length_a   1.000
_cell.length_b   1.000
_cell.length_c   1.000
_cell.angle_alpha   90.00
_cell.angle_beta   90.00
_cell.angle_gamma   90.00
#
_symmetry.space_group_name_H-M   'P 1'
#
loop_
_entity.id
_entity.type
_entity.pdbx_description
1 polymer ?
#
loop_
_entity_poly.entity_id
_entity_poly.type
_entity_poly.pdbx_seq_one_letter_code
_entity_poly.pdbx_strand_id
1 'polypeptide(L)'
;KKWRLKAGETAACVPVVSFSHGSLSASTRLPVSVYEKKVTTAGRTKTRRIIVSEANGLEYVGENFGEHGLRANTHCNHFVAVENVTTGRVTLYPADLITMRPYFAKAISDAPKVQDKSYREQVDALATTFGSKRKRKAVETRLRLQVDDSALLASTLAVVKDSLATPQSDTPAGKTPASVADAIPPQNRDATIPQDVYRIEDIIPPDHNDYLDELAEPLLSATPDQIAQWRSEATYPEYVTNRVERLSRDPENRAIEARLLVFYCMLISVSRLKYNDVKKKDPLPDIAEPLKRVLLDTFT
;
A
#
# COMPACT_ATOMS: atom_id res chain seq x y z
N LYS A 1 -16.58 -1.59 47.77
CA LYS A 1 -15.31 -1.01 48.27
C LYS A 1 -15.26 0.45 47.84
N LYS A 2 -15.24 1.42 48.76
CA LYS A 2 -15.28 2.86 48.44
C LYS A 2 -13.84 3.37 48.39
N TRP A 3 -13.37 3.70 47.20
CA TRP A 3 -12.03 4.20 46.96
C TRP A 3 -11.85 5.57 47.59
N ARG A 4 -10.80 5.77 48.39
CA ARG A 4 -10.41 7.09 48.90
C ARG A 4 -9.32 7.65 47.99
N LEU A 5 -9.72 8.56 47.11
CA LEU A 5 -8.83 9.26 46.18
C LEU A 5 -8.02 10.30 46.97
N LYS A 6 -6.70 10.21 46.89
CA LYS A 6 -5.80 11.27 47.31
C LYS A 6 -5.07 11.74 46.05
N ALA A 7 -5.37 12.94 45.57
CA ALA A 7 -4.58 13.55 44.51
C ALA A 7 -3.14 13.67 45.04
N GLY A 8 -2.21 12.94 44.43
CA GLY A 8 -0.80 13.06 44.76
C GLY A 8 -0.33 14.41 44.25
N GLU A 9 0.04 15.30 45.14
CA GLU A 9 0.62 16.62 44.83
C GLU A 9 2.09 16.48 44.38
N THR A 10 2.35 15.51 43.51
CA THR A 10 3.65 15.29 42.90
C THR A 10 3.63 15.96 41.53
N ALA A 11 4.35 17.08 41.43
CA ALA A 11 4.44 17.92 40.23
C ALA A 11 5.11 17.25 39.01
N ALA A 12 5.47 15.97 39.10
CA ALA A 12 6.17 15.24 38.05
C ALA A 12 5.16 14.40 37.24
N CYS A 13 4.98 14.76 35.97
CA CYS A 13 4.24 13.95 35.00
C CYS A 13 5.01 12.65 34.72
N VAL A 14 4.35 11.50 34.70
CA VAL A 14 4.97 10.19 34.47
C VAL A 14 4.82 9.79 33.00
N PRO A 15 5.90 9.51 32.26
CA PRO A 15 5.78 9.01 30.89
C PRO A 15 5.33 7.54 30.89
N VAL A 16 4.27 7.24 30.15
CA VAL A 16 3.79 5.87 29.90
C VAL A 16 4.13 5.52 28.47
N VAL A 17 4.92 4.48 28.29
CA VAL A 17 5.56 4.14 27.02
C VAL A 17 4.87 2.95 26.37
N SER A 18 4.49 3.08 25.10
CA SER A 18 4.01 1.98 24.26
C SER A 18 4.95 1.77 23.07
N PHE A 19 5.21 0.52 22.69
CA PHE A 19 6.02 0.21 21.51
C PHE A 19 5.11 0.03 20.30
N SER A 20 5.49 0.63 19.18
CA SER A 20 4.72 0.51 17.93
C SER A 20 4.74 -0.92 17.36
N HIS A 21 5.78 -1.69 17.64
CA HIS A 21 6.01 -3.03 17.04
C HIS A 21 6.06 -4.15 18.09
N GLY A 22 5.11 -4.16 19.05
CA GLY A 22 4.95 -5.25 20.01
C GLY A 22 4.96 -4.80 21.47
N SER A 23 5.20 -5.74 22.37
CA SER A 23 5.29 -5.50 23.82
C SER A 23 6.59 -6.03 24.39
N LEU A 24 7.11 -5.36 25.41
CA LEU A 24 8.23 -5.89 26.18
C LEU A 24 7.73 -7.02 27.08
N SER A 25 8.52 -8.09 27.19
CA SER A 25 8.30 -9.09 28.21
C SER A 25 8.61 -8.49 29.59
N ALA A 26 7.83 -8.87 30.61
CA ALA A 26 7.90 -8.28 31.94
C ALA A 26 9.28 -8.38 32.64
N SER A 27 10.16 -9.26 32.15
CA SER A 27 11.52 -9.46 32.68
C SER A 27 12.60 -8.63 31.98
N THR A 28 12.28 -7.95 30.88
CA THR A 28 13.29 -7.23 30.09
C THR A 28 13.54 -5.83 30.67
N ARG A 29 14.78 -5.57 31.08
CA ARG A 29 15.24 -4.23 31.46
C ARG A 29 15.91 -3.60 30.25
N LEU A 30 15.36 -2.48 29.76
CA LEU A 30 15.97 -1.71 28.69
C LEU A 30 16.67 -0.47 29.25
N PRO A 31 17.87 -0.11 28.74
CA PRO A 31 18.45 1.18 29.02
C PRO A 31 17.61 2.26 28.35
N VAL A 32 17.08 3.19 29.15
CA VAL A 32 16.24 4.29 28.67
C VAL A 32 16.88 5.62 29.04
N SER A 33 17.10 6.46 28.04
CA SER A 33 17.54 7.85 28.19
C SER A 33 16.36 8.77 28.00
N VAL A 34 16.10 9.65 28.98
CA VAL A 34 14.99 10.61 28.94
C VAL A 34 15.55 12.02 28.88
N TYR A 35 15.20 12.75 27.82
CA TYR A 35 15.52 14.15 27.65
C TYR A 35 14.27 15.00 27.84
N GLU A 36 14.32 15.95 28.78
CA GLU A 36 13.20 16.82 29.08
C GLU A 36 13.53 18.29 28.81
N LYS A 37 12.58 19.02 28.22
CA LYS A 37 12.66 20.45 28.02
C LYS A 37 11.32 21.10 28.32
N LYS A 38 11.28 22.02 29.27
CA LYS A 38 10.08 22.83 29.53
C LYS A 38 9.97 23.93 28.48
N VAL A 39 8.83 24.01 27.81
CA VAL A 39 8.54 25.03 26.80
C VAL A 39 7.25 25.74 27.17
N THR A 40 7.32 27.06 27.27
CA THR A 40 6.15 27.91 27.52
C THR A 40 5.70 28.49 26.19
N THR A 41 4.44 28.25 25.80
CA THR A 41 3.85 28.81 24.59
C THR A 41 2.48 29.37 24.95
N ALA A 42 2.24 30.65 24.62
CA ALA A 42 0.98 31.35 24.90
C ALA A 42 0.51 31.20 26.38
N GLY A 43 1.43 31.35 27.34
CA GLY A 43 1.14 31.28 28.78
C GLY A 43 0.97 29.86 29.36
N ARG A 44 1.00 28.80 28.53
CA ARG A 44 0.96 27.40 28.98
C ARG A 44 2.35 26.78 28.93
N THR A 45 2.84 26.30 30.07
CA THR A 45 4.09 25.55 30.18
C THR A 45 3.82 24.06 29.93
N LYS A 46 4.44 23.50 28.89
CA LYS A 46 4.41 22.05 28.61
C LYS A 46 5.82 21.48 28.65
N THR A 47 5.95 20.28 29.20
CA THR A 47 7.23 19.55 29.21
C THR A 47 7.32 18.74 27.92
N ARG A 48 8.26 19.10 27.04
CA ARG A 48 8.64 18.28 25.89
C ARG A 48 9.58 17.18 26.37
N ARG A 49 9.33 15.95 25.94
CA ARG A 49 10.08 14.76 26.31
C ARG A 49 10.46 13.97 25.08
N ILE A 50 11.71 13.56 25.03
CA ILE A 50 12.25 12.60 24.09
C ILE A 50 12.78 11.43 24.89
N ILE A 51 12.29 10.24 24.58
CA ILE A 51 12.71 8.99 25.21
C ILE A 51 13.44 8.19 24.15
N VAL A 52 14.67 7.79 24.45
CA VAL A 52 15.51 6.97 23.59
C VAL A 52 15.80 5.67 24.31
N SER A 53 15.61 4.55 23.64
CA SER A 53 15.91 3.22 24.17
C SER A 53 16.54 2.36 23.10
N GLU A 54 17.53 1.56 23.46
CA GLU A 54 18.11 0.57 22.56
C GLU A 54 17.59 -0.82 22.95
N ALA A 55 17.12 -1.59 21.96
CA ALA A 55 16.66 -2.97 22.16
C ALA A 55 17.02 -3.83 20.93
N ASN A 56 17.72 -4.95 21.15
CA ASN A 56 18.08 -5.93 20.12
C ASN A 56 18.79 -5.32 18.88
N GLY A 57 19.65 -4.31 19.09
CA GLY A 57 20.37 -3.62 18.01
C GLY A 57 19.53 -2.62 17.21
N LEU A 58 18.27 -2.38 17.61
CA LEU A 58 17.46 -1.27 17.12
C LEU A 58 17.39 -0.15 18.16
N GLU A 59 17.58 1.07 17.71
CA GLU A 59 17.30 2.27 18.48
C GLU A 59 15.82 2.61 18.35
N TYR A 60 15.18 2.94 19.46
CA TYR A 60 13.80 3.36 19.52
C TYR A 60 13.74 4.78 20.07
N VAL A 61 12.99 5.64 19.39
CA VAL A 61 12.77 7.03 19.80
C VAL A 61 11.28 7.28 19.96
N GLY A 62 10.90 7.91 21.08
CA GLY A 62 9.55 8.32 21.38
C GLY A 62 9.51 9.79 21.77
N GLU A 63 8.58 10.54 21.20
CA GLU A 63 8.42 11.97 21.44
C GLU A 63 6.98 12.28 21.89
N ASN A 64 6.82 13.20 22.84
CA ASN A 64 5.49 13.65 23.28
C ASN A 64 5.00 14.93 22.56
N PHE A 65 5.77 15.45 21.59
CA PHE A 65 5.50 16.69 20.87
C PHE A 65 5.74 16.53 19.37
N GLY A 66 5.38 17.55 18.58
CA GLY A 66 5.61 17.55 17.13
C GLY A 66 4.70 16.59 16.39
N GLU A 67 5.13 16.16 15.20
CA GLU A 67 4.40 15.22 14.34
C GLU A 67 4.28 13.82 14.95
N HIS A 68 5.25 13.44 15.79
CA HIS A 68 5.31 12.14 16.42
C HIS A 68 4.60 12.09 17.79
N GLY A 69 4.19 13.25 18.31
CA GLY A 69 3.41 13.35 19.53
C GLY A 69 1.99 12.78 19.36
N LEU A 70 1.54 12.01 20.35
CA LEU A 70 0.20 11.43 20.33
C LEU A 70 -0.85 12.53 20.48
N ARG A 71 -1.75 12.68 19.49
CA ARG A 71 -2.86 13.65 19.53
C ARG A 71 -3.77 13.47 20.75
N ALA A 72 -3.83 12.25 21.31
CA ALA A 72 -4.56 11.99 22.54
C ALA A 72 -4.07 12.88 23.70
N ASN A 73 -2.77 13.19 23.80
CA ASN A 73 -2.24 14.05 24.86
C ASN A 73 -2.68 15.52 24.73
N THR A 74 -3.12 15.97 23.56
CA THR A 74 -3.67 17.32 23.40
C THR A 74 -5.16 17.42 23.75
N HIS A 75 -5.88 16.30 23.68
CA HIS A 75 -7.33 16.26 23.88
C HIS A 75 -7.75 15.61 25.21
N CYS A 76 -6.90 14.79 25.81
CA CYS A 76 -7.19 14.02 27.01
C CYS A 76 -6.04 14.12 28.03
N ASN A 77 -6.39 14.31 29.30
CA ASN A 77 -5.44 14.22 30.42
C ASN A 77 -5.44 12.78 30.93
N HIS A 78 -4.29 12.12 30.88
CA HIS A 78 -4.14 10.74 31.34
C HIS A 78 -3.59 10.73 32.77
N PHE A 79 -4.02 9.75 33.57
CA PHE A 79 -3.55 9.57 34.93
C PHE A 79 -3.24 8.10 35.19
N VAL A 80 -2.11 7.82 35.84
CA VAL A 80 -1.76 6.51 36.38
C VAL A 80 -2.25 6.45 37.82
N ALA A 81 -3.12 5.50 38.11
CA ALA A 81 -3.62 5.25 39.45
C ALA A 81 -2.77 4.16 40.13
N VAL A 82 -2.17 4.50 41.28
CA VAL A 82 -1.49 3.52 42.13
C VAL A 82 -2.36 3.27 43.36
N GLU A 83 -2.87 2.05 43.49
CA GLU A 83 -3.61 1.60 44.67
C GLU A 83 -2.65 1.04 45.71
N ASN A 84 -2.78 1.54 46.94
CA ASN A 84 -2.21 0.88 48.09
C ASN A 84 -3.30 -0.02 48.72
N VAL A 85 -3.21 -1.33 48.44
CA VAL A 85 -4.21 -2.34 48.84
C VAL A 85 -4.38 -2.43 50.36
N THR A 86 -3.32 -2.17 51.14
CA THR A 86 -3.38 -2.23 52.60
C THR A 86 -4.09 -1.02 53.21
N THR A 87 -4.00 0.16 52.58
CA THR A 87 -4.64 1.39 53.08
C THR A 87 -5.95 1.76 52.36
N GLY A 88 -6.26 1.10 51.23
CA GLY A 88 -7.44 1.37 50.39
C GLY A 88 -7.44 2.78 49.76
N ARG A 89 -6.25 3.39 49.67
CA ARG A 89 -6.06 4.73 49.09
C ARG A 89 -5.50 4.61 47.68
N VAL A 90 -6.01 5.44 46.77
CA VAL A 90 -5.50 5.56 45.40
C VAL A 90 -4.86 6.92 45.21
N THR A 91 -3.62 6.92 44.74
CA THR A 91 -2.92 8.12 44.29
C THR A 91 -2.93 8.19 42.77
N LEU A 92 -3.34 9.35 42.26
CA LEU A 92 -3.36 9.63 40.83
C LEU A 92 -2.11 10.43 40.46
N TYR A 93 -1.37 9.96 39.46
CA TYR A 93 -0.21 10.64 38.88
C TYR A 93 -0.54 11.08 37.46
N PRO A 94 -0.36 12.37 37.08
CA PRO A 94 -0.53 12.80 35.70
C PRO A 94 0.45 12.07 34.80
N ALA A 95 0.00 11.65 33.62
CA ALA A 95 0.78 10.83 32.71
C ALA A 95 0.72 11.33 31.26
N ASP A 96 1.86 11.22 30.58
CA ASP A 96 1.98 11.47 29.14
C ASP A 96 2.11 10.12 28.43
N LEU A 97 1.24 9.85 27.44
CA LEU A 97 1.36 8.66 26.61
C LEU A 97 2.40 8.92 25.50
N ILE A 98 3.44 8.09 25.42
CA ILE A 98 4.52 8.21 24.44
C ILE A 98 4.63 6.90 23.67
N THR A 99 4.62 6.97 22.34
CA THR A 99 4.81 5.79 21.49
C THR A 99 6.23 5.74 20.95
N MET A 100 6.96 4.68 21.30
CA MET A 100 8.30 4.39 20.80
C MET A 100 8.25 3.83 19.39
N ARG A 101 9.05 4.38 18.50
CA ARG A 101 9.18 3.95 17.11
C ARG A 101 10.63 3.58 16.82
N PRO A 102 10.86 2.56 15.98
CA PRO A 102 12.21 2.22 15.57
C PRO A 102 12.79 3.41 14.79
N TYR A 103 13.93 3.90 15.26
CA TYR A 103 14.73 4.91 14.59
C TYR A 103 15.75 4.18 13.73
N PHE A 104 15.54 4.23 12.43
CA PHE A 104 16.56 3.85 11.47
C PHE A 104 17.40 5.10 11.23
N ALA A 105 18.67 5.07 11.63
CA ALA A 105 19.62 6.08 11.20
C ALA A 105 19.47 6.19 9.68
N LYS A 106 19.03 7.37 9.20
CA LYS A 106 19.09 7.64 7.77
C LYS A 106 20.55 7.40 7.42
N ALA A 107 20.82 6.41 6.56
CA ALA A 107 22.08 6.36 5.86
C ALA A 107 22.34 7.80 5.44
N ILE A 108 23.51 8.33 5.77
CA ILE A 108 23.95 9.65 5.33
C ILE A 108 24.02 9.53 3.81
N SER A 109 22.87 9.60 3.14
CA SER A 109 22.80 9.90 1.73
C SER A 109 23.32 11.31 1.72
N ASP A 110 24.52 11.48 1.19
CA ASP A 110 25.08 12.74 0.78
C ASP A 110 23.91 13.68 0.50
N ALA A 111 23.72 14.69 1.37
CA ALA A 111 22.85 15.81 1.04
C ALA A 111 23.22 16.17 -0.39
N PRO A 112 22.26 16.26 -1.33
CA PRO A 112 22.56 16.30 -2.74
C PRO A 112 23.60 17.40 -2.91
N LYS A 113 24.83 17.01 -3.25
CA LYS A 113 25.88 17.96 -3.59
C LYS A 113 25.20 18.91 -4.55
N VAL A 114 25.23 20.20 -4.24
CA VAL A 114 24.78 21.24 -5.15
C VAL A 114 25.67 21.07 -6.37
N GLN A 115 25.29 20.18 -7.27
CA GLN A 115 25.86 20.09 -8.58
C GLN A 115 25.60 21.48 -9.16
N ASP A 116 26.63 22.08 -9.73
CA ASP A 116 26.52 23.31 -10.51
C ASP A 116 25.65 23.01 -11.74
N LYS A 117 24.36 22.85 -11.49
CA LYS A 117 23.35 22.64 -12.52
C LYS A 117 23.40 23.88 -13.36
N SER A 118 23.67 23.70 -14.65
CA SER A 118 23.67 24.81 -15.60
C SER A 118 22.37 25.60 -15.43
N TYR A 119 22.42 26.92 -15.63
CA TYR A 119 21.24 27.79 -15.57
C TYR A 119 20.06 27.17 -16.35
N ARG A 120 20.37 26.49 -17.46
CA ARG A 120 19.41 25.80 -18.31
C ARG A 120 18.73 24.59 -17.64
N GLU A 121 19.47 23.81 -16.86
CA GLU A 121 18.94 22.67 -16.10
C GLU A 121 18.06 23.12 -14.93
N GLN A 122 18.40 24.23 -14.28
CA GLN A 122 17.57 24.81 -13.22
C GLN A 122 16.22 25.30 -13.78
N VAL A 123 16.24 25.95 -14.96
CA VAL A 123 15.03 26.37 -15.67
C VAL A 123 14.19 25.16 -16.10
N ASP A 124 14.81 24.09 -16.58
CA ASP A 124 14.10 22.86 -16.95
C ASP A 124 13.47 22.16 -15.74
N ALA A 125 14.16 22.13 -14.60
CA ALA A 125 13.64 21.56 -13.36
C ALA A 125 12.40 22.34 -12.87
N LEU A 126 12.43 23.67 -12.94
CA LEU A 126 11.28 24.53 -12.63
C LEU A 126 10.13 24.32 -13.62
N ALA A 127 10.45 24.19 -14.92
CA ALA A 127 9.44 23.92 -15.95
C ALA A 127 8.83 22.52 -15.82
N THR A 128 9.58 21.54 -15.34
CA THR A 128 9.12 20.16 -15.10
C THR A 128 8.20 20.09 -13.88
N THR A 129 8.53 20.83 -12.81
CA THR A 129 7.77 20.81 -11.55
C THR A 129 6.53 21.71 -11.59
N PHE A 130 6.65 22.93 -12.13
CA PHE A 130 5.59 23.95 -12.08
C PHE A 130 5.07 24.39 -13.46
N GLY A 131 5.63 23.88 -14.56
CA GLY A 131 5.23 24.29 -15.91
C GLY A 131 3.87 23.72 -16.35
N SER A 132 3.24 24.43 -17.29
CA SER A 132 2.04 23.94 -17.98
C SER A 132 2.33 22.63 -18.74
N LYS A 133 1.29 21.83 -19.04
CA LYS A 133 1.44 20.56 -19.79
C LYS A 133 2.26 20.75 -21.09
N ARG A 134 2.07 21.88 -21.78
CA ARG A 134 2.83 22.24 -22.99
C ARG A 134 4.31 22.48 -22.70
N LYS A 135 4.64 23.22 -21.63
CA LYS A 135 6.04 23.49 -21.24
C LYS A 135 6.76 22.23 -20.76
N ARG A 136 6.09 21.39 -19.96
CA ARG A 136 6.61 20.09 -19.52
C ARG A 136 6.94 19.19 -20.70
N LYS A 137 6.00 19.04 -21.64
CA LYS A 137 6.20 18.26 -22.86
C LYS A 137 7.35 18.79 -23.72
N ALA A 138 7.50 20.11 -23.83
CA ALA A 138 8.62 20.71 -24.59
C ALA A 138 9.99 20.41 -23.98
N VAL A 139 10.11 20.47 -22.64
CA VAL A 139 11.34 20.10 -21.93
C VAL A 139 11.63 18.61 -22.10
N GLU A 140 10.62 17.75 -21.90
CA GLU A 140 10.74 16.30 -22.06
C GLU A 140 11.17 15.92 -23.49
N THR A 141 10.56 16.52 -24.52
CA THR A 141 10.97 16.28 -25.91
C THR A 141 12.40 16.71 -26.17
N ARG A 142 12.84 17.82 -25.57
CA ARG A 142 14.22 18.31 -25.75
C ARG A 142 15.23 17.36 -25.11
N LEU A 143 14.96 16.92 -23.88
CA LEU A 143 15.81 15.93 -23.19
C LEU A 143 15.85 14.60 -23.94
N ARG A 144 14.72 14.15 -24.50
CA ARG A 144 14.66 12.93 -25.31
C ARG A 144 15.45 13.02 -26.63
N LEU A 145 15.51 14.21 -27.23
CA LEU A 145 16.21 14.45 -28.50
C LEU A 145 17.67 14.87 -28.31
N GLN A 146 18.13 15.06 -27.07
CA GLN A 146 19.52 15.36 -26.80
C GLN A 146 20.35 14.09 -27.05
N VAL A 147 20.97 14.02 -28.21
CA VAL A 147 21.94 12.99 -28.57
C VAL A 147 23.33 13.58 -28.36
N ASP A 148 24.23 12.83 -27.72
CA ASP A 148 25.60 13.27 -27.52
C ASP A 148 26.30 13.46 -28.87
N ASP A 149 26.77 14.67 -29.15
CA ASP A 149 27.40 15.06 -30.42
C ASP A 149 28.60 14.17 -30.79
N SER A 150 29.25 13.53 -29.81
CA SER A 150 30.35 12.60 -30.01
C SER A 150 29.92 11.30 -30.73
N ALA A 151 28.67 10.85 -30.53
CA ALA A 151 28.13 9.66 -31.17
C ALA A 151 27.59 9.93 -32.59
N LEU A 152 27.14 11.17 -32.86
CA LEU A 152 26.63 11.57 -34.18
C LEU A 152 27.75 11.79 -35.21
N LEU A 153 28.89 12.34 -34.81
CA LEU A 153 30.01 12.56 -35.75
C LEU A 153 30.61 11.25 -36.27
N ALA A 154 30.67 10.20 -35.44
CA ALA A 154 31.19 8.89 -35.84
C ALA A 154 30.25 8.13 -36.78
N SER A 155 28.94 8.31 -36.64
CA SER A 155 27.92 7.56 -37.40
C SER A 155 27.48 8.24 -38.70
N THR A 156 27.47 9.57 -38.75
CA THR A 156 27.02 10.33 -39.94
C THR A 156 28.01 10.28 -41.12
N LEU A 157 29.33 10.17 -40.88
CA LEU A 157 30.31 10.00 -41.95
C LEU A 157 30.24 8.62 -42.64
N ALA A 158 29.74 7.60 -41.94
CA ALA A 158 29.61 6.25 -42.47
C ALA A 158 28.27 6.01 -43.21
N VAL A 159 27.19 6.65 -42.76
CA VAL A 159 25.81 6.36 -43.24
C VAL A 159 25.37 7.24 -44.42
N VAL A 160 25.96 8.43 -44.60
CA VAL A 160 25.61 9.32 -45.74
C VAL A 160 26.00 8.74 -47.11
N LYS A 161 26.83 7.68 -47.16
CA LYS A 161 27.20 7.01 -48.41
C LYS A 161 26.23 5.92 -48.87
N ASP A 162 25.27 5.47 -48.04
CA ASP A 162 24.60 4.18 -48.29
C ASP A 162 23.07 4.19 -48.18
N SER A 163 22.40 5.34 -48.05
CA SER A 163 20.95 5.34 -47.80
C SER A 163 20.19 6.53 -48.42
N LEU A 164 20.43 6.80 -49.70
CA LEU A 164 19.59 7.70 -50.51
C LEU A 164 18.42 6.97 -51.21
N ALA A 165 17.90 5.88 -50.62
CA ALA A 165 16.78 5.15 -51.17
C ALA A 165 15.79 4.73 -50.08
N THR A 166 14.51 5.06 -50.32
CA THR A 166 13.26 4.67 -49.63
C THR A 166 12.91 5.31 -48.28
N PRO A 167 11.78 6.07 -48.20
CA PRO A 167 11.17 6.55 -46.96
C PRO A 167 9.91 5.74 -46.63
N GLN A 168 9.81 5.07 -45.48
CA GLN A 168 8.50 4.72 -44.89
C GLN A 168 8.52 4.76 -43.36
N SER A 169 7.41 5.30 -42.87
CA SER A 169 6.96 5.41 -41.48
C SER A 169 7.03 4.09 -40.73
N ASP A 170 7.42 4.14 -39.45
CA ASP A 170 6.50 3.87 -38.35
C ASP A 170 7.18 4.12 -37.00
N THR A 171 6.51 4.86 -36.13
CA THR A 171 6.99 5.22 -34.79
C THR A 171 6.16 4.48 -33.75
N PRO A 172 6.69 3.50 -33.01
CA PRO A 172 6.00 3.00 -31.83
C PRO A 172 6.15 3.99 -30.67
N ALA A 173 5.01 4.31 -30.07
CA ALA A 173 4.83 5.19 -28.94
C ALA A 173 5.55 4.71 -27.67
N GLY A 174 5.78 5.67 -26.76
CA GLY A 174 6.63 5.56 -25.58
C GLY A 174 6.19 4.49 -24.58
N LYS A 175 7.18 3.73 -24.09
CA LYS A 175 7.05 2.82 -22.96
C LYS A 175 7.05 3.62 -21.66
N THR A 176 5.91 3.70 -20.99
CA THR A 176 5.81 3.97 -19.55
C THR A 176 6.44 2.81 -18.75
N PRO A 177 6.92 3.03 -17.51
CA PRO A 177 7.61 1.99 -16.74
C PRO A 177 6.68 0.77 -16.54
N ALA A 178 7.04 -0.33 -17.20
CA ALA A 178 6.21 -1.53 -17.39
C ALA A 178 5.73 -2.19 -16.08
N SER A 179 6.46 -2.01 -14.98
CA SER A 179 6.25 -2.81 -13.76
C SER A 179 4.96 -2.54 -12.97
N VAL A 180 4.28 -1.40 -13.16
CA VAL A 180 3.02 -1.09 -12.44
C VAL A 180 1.81 -1.12 -13.36
N ALA A 181 2.02 -0.91 -14.67
CA ALA A 181 0.96 -0.98 -15.67
C ALA A 181 0.54 -2.43 -15.96
N ASP A 182 1.46 -3.40 -15.84
CA ASP A 182 1.15 -4.82 -16.04
C ASP A 182 0.31 -5.44 -14.92
N ALA A 183 0.21 -4.78 -13.76
CA ALA A 183 -0.56 -5.28 -12.61
C ALA A 183 -2.05 -4.88 -12.64
N ILE A 184 -2.46 -4.08 -13.62
CA ILE A 184 -3.84 -3.58 -13.76
C ILE A 184 -4.41 -4.19 -15.04
N PRO A 185 -5.67 -4.68 -15.04
CA PRO A 185 -6.31 -5.18 -16.25
C PRO A 185 -6.31 -4.12 -17.39
N PRO A 186 -6.39 -4.55 -18.66
CA PRO A 186 -6.41 -3.63 -19.80
C PRO A 186 -7.47 -2.53 -19.64
N GLN A 187 -7.04 -1.27 -19.69
CA GLN A 187 -7.92 -0.11 -19.51
C GLN A 187 -8.35 0.46 -20.86
N ASN A 188 -9.66 0.56 -21.07
CA ASN A 188 -10.23 1.29 -22.20
C ASN A 188 -10.20 2.80 -21.92
N ARG A 189 -9.31 3.53 -22.60
CA ARG A 189 -9.13 4.99 -22.42
C ARG A 189 -10.20 5.83 -23.10
N ASP A 190 -10.95 5.23 -24.01
CA ASP A 190 -12.02 5.89 -24.77
C ASP A 190 -13.40 5.71 -24.10
N ALA A 191 -13.43 5.01 -22.95
CA ALA A 191 -14.65 4.81 -22.16
C ALA A 191 -15.24 6.16 -21.73
N THR A 192 -16.48 6.40 -22.14
CA THR A 192 -17.25 7.60 -21.76
C THR A 192 -18.02 7.39 -20.46
N ILE A 193 -18.29 6.12 -20.12
CA ILE A 193 -19.02 5.70 -18.92
C ILE A 193 -18.06 4.95 -17.99
N PRO A 194 -18.10 5.15 -16.66
CA PRO A 194 -17.21 4.47 -15.72
C PRO A 194 -17.26 2.93 -15.78
N GLN A 195 -18.40 2.35 -16.16
CA GLN A 195 -18.55 0.90 -16.33
C GLN A 195 -17.74 0.34 -17.49
N ASP A 196 -17.52 1.12 -18.55
CA ASP A 196 -16.88 0.66 -19.79
C ASP A 196 -15.35 0.78 -19.76
N VAL A 197 -14.80 1.28 -18.65
CA VAL A 197 -13.35 1.45 -18.44
C VAL A 197 -12.65 0.09 -18.42
N TYR A 198 -13.31 -0.93 -17.87
CA TYR A 198 -12.84 -2.30 -17.85
C TYR A 198 -13.92 -3.20 -18.45
N ARG A 199 -13.72 -3.59 -19.70
CA ARG A 199 -14.64 -4.48 -20.39
C ARG A 199 -14.45 -5.90 -19.91
N ILE A 200 -15.56 -6.64 -19.81
CA ILE A 200 -15.54 -8.00 -19.29
C ILE A 200 -14.80 -8.92 -20.26
N GLU A 201 -14.95 -8.67 -21.57
CA GLU A 201 -14.30 -9.39 -22.65
C GLU A 201 -12.78 -9.23 -22.66
N ASP A 202 -12.28 -8.10 -22.15
CA ASP A 202 -10.85 -7.81 -22.03
C ASP A 202 -10.23 -8.50 -20.80
N ILE A 203 -11.05 -8.84 -19.79
CA ILE A 203 -10.62 -9.54 -18.56
C ILE A 203 -10.76 -11.05 -18.74
N ILE A 204 -11.86 -11.50 -19.32
CA ILE A 204 -12.20 -12.89 -19.57
C ILE A 204 -12.46 -13.03 -21.07
N PRO A 205 -11.53 -13.65 -21.83
CA PRO A 205 -11.75 -13.92 -23.23
C PRO A 205 -13.03 -14.73 -23.45
N PRO A 206 -13.82 -14.41 -24.48
CA PRO A 206 -15.12 -15.04 -24.71
C PRO A 206 -15.03 -16.56 -24.94
N ASP A 207 -13.86 -17.05 -25.37
CA ASP A 207 -13.56 -18.46 -25.58
C ASP A 207 -13.68 -19.33 -24.31
N HIS A 208 -13.71 -18.70 -23.13
CA HIS A 208 -13.84 -19.39 -21.84
C HIS A 208 -15.22 -19.23 -21.20
N ASN A 209 -16.13 -18.49 -21.84
CA ASN A 209 -17.45 -18.22 -21.28
C ASN A 209 -18.27 -19.49 -21.10
N ASP A 210 -18.29 -20.39 -22.09
CA ASP A 210 -19.06 -21.63 -22.04
C ASP A 210 -18.66 -22.51 -20.83
N TYR A 211 -17.36 -22.65 -20.58
CA TYR A 211 -16.84 -23.38 -19.43
C TYR A 211 -17.19 -22.71 -18.09
N LEU A 212 -17.14 -21.38 -18.04
CA LEU A 212 -17.50 -20.62 -16.84
C LEU A 212 -19.01 -20.64 -16.58
N ASP A 213 -19.83 -20.72 -17.63
CA ASP A 213 -21.28 -20.83 -17.54
C ASP A 213 -21.67 -22.19 -16.92
N GLU A 214 -21.05 -23.30 -17.34
CA GLU A 214 -21.23 -24.63 -16.73
C GLU A 214 -20.92 -24.61 -15.22
N LEU A 215 -19.81 -23.98 -14.83
CA LEU A 215 -19.42 -23.87 -13.41
C LEU A 215 -20.28 -22.89 -12.62
N ALA A 216 -20.95 -21.95 -13.30
CA ALA A 216 -21.83 -20.97 -12.70
C ALA A 216 -23.26 -21.50 -12.49
N GLU A 217 -23.66 -22.58 -13.18
CA GLU A 217 -25.00 -23.19 -13.03
C GLU A 217 -25.39 -23.46 -11.57
N PRO A 218 -24.52 -24.07 -10.72
CA PRO A 218 -24.86 -24.31 -9.32
C PRO A 218 -25.11 -23.02 -8.53
N LEU A 219 -24.41 -21.94 -8.85
CA LEU A 219 -24.61 -20.63 -8.21
C LEU A 219 -25.92 -19.97 -8.67
N LEU A 220 -26.32 -20.20 -9.92
CA LEU A 220 -27.56 -19.68 -10.49
C LEU A 220 -28.80 -20.40 -9.96
N SER A 221 -28.71 -21.72 -9.78
CA SER A 221 -29.79 -22.58 -9.26
C SER A 221 -29.78 -22.74 -7.74
N ALA A 222 -28.91 -22.02 -7.03
CA ALA A 222 -28.71 -22.17 -5.60
C ALA A 222 -30.00 -21.88 -4.80
N THR A 223 -30.40 -22.83 -3.94
CA THR A 223 -31.46 -22.60 -2.95
C THR A 223 -30.89 -21.93 -1.69
N PRO A 224 -31.69 -21.19 -0.90
CA PRO A 224 -31.22 -20.58 0.34
C PRO A 224 -30.64 -21.61 1.33
N ASP A 225 -31.16 -22.84 1.30
CA ASP A 225 -30.67 -23.95 2.13
C ASP A 225 -29.28 -24.43 1.69
N GLN A 226 -29.03 -24.51 0.37
CA GLN A 226 -27.69 -24.81 -0.18
C GLN A 226 -26.68 -23.71 0.15
N ILE A 227 -27.09 -22.45 0.09
CA ILE A 227 -26.23 -21.31 0.46
C ILE A 227 -25.88 -21.37 1.95
N ALA A 228 -26.84 -21.71 2.81
CA ALA A 228 -26.59 -21.91 4.24
C ALA A 228 -25.62 -23.07 4.50
N GLN A 229 -25.75 -24.16 3.75
CA GLN A 229 -24.81 -25.30 3.80
C GLN A 229 -23.40 -24.87 3.39
N TRP A 230 -23.23 -24.19 2.25
CA TRP A 230 -21.93 -23.71 1.79
C TRP A 230 -21.25 -22.75 2.77
N ARG A 231 -22.03 -21.94 3.51
CA ARG A 231 -21.49 -21.11 4.60
C ARG A 231 -20.97 -21.94 5.76
N SER A 232 -21.65 -23.02 6.12
CA SER A 232 -21.23 -23.90 7.22
C SER A 232 -20.00 -24.74 6.87
N GLU A 233 -19.89 -25.18 5.62
CA GLU A 233 -18.78 -26.01 5.12
C GLU A 233 -17.58 -25.17 4.64
N ALA A 234 -17.71 -23.85 4.59
CA ALA A 234 -16.71 -22.90 4.08
C ALA A 234 -16.25 -23.22 2.64
N THR A 235 -17.14 -23.79 1.83
CA THR A 235 -16.86 -24.20 0.43
C THR A 235 -16.53 -23.01 -0.46
N TYR A 236 -17.21 -21.87 -0.24
CA TYR A 236 -16.98 -20.63 -0.97
C TYR A 236 -16.59 -19.49 -0.01
N PRO A 237 -15.84 -18.48 -0.49
CA PRO A 237 -15.60 -17.26 0.29
C PRO A 237 -16.90 -16.58 0.71
N GLU A 238 -16.90 -15.97 1.90
CA GLU A 238 -18.07 -15.27 2.45
C GLU A 238 -18.63 -14.19 1.51
N TYR A 239 -17.73 -13.52 0.76
CA TYR A 239 -18.13 -12.54 -0.24
C TYR A 239 -19.03 -13.14 -1.33
N VAL A 240 -18.70 -14.35 -1.80
CA VAL A 240 -19.41 -15.02 -2.89
C VAL A 240 -20.79 -15.47 -2.42
N THR A 241 -20.88 -16.10 -1.25
CA THR A 241 -22.18 -16.53 -0.69
C THR A 241 -23.12 -15.35 -0.45
N ASN A 242 -22.60 -14.22 0.03
CA ASN A 242 -23.38 -12.99 0.21
C ASN A 242 -23.79 -12.33 -1.12
N ARG A 243 -22.97 -12.45 -2.17
CA ARG A 243 -23.30 -11.89 -3.49
C ARG A 243 -24.32 -12.75 -4.24
N VAL A 244 -24.26 -14.08 -4.11
CA VAL A 244 -25.23 -15.01 -4.71
C VAL A 244 -26.67 -14.72 -4.25
N GLU A 245 -26.86 -14.36 -2.97
CA GLU A 245 -28.18 -13.96 -2.45
C GLU A 245 -28.71 -12.64 -3.04
N ARG A 246 -27.83 -11.82 -3.64
CA ARG A 246 -28.12 -10.47 -4.13
C ARG A 246 -27.85 -10.31 -5.62
N LEU A 247 -27.89 -11.41 -6.37
CA LEU A 247 -27.73 -11.37 -7.83
C LEU A 247 -28.78 -10.48 -8.49
N SER A 248 -28.44 -9.95 -9.65
CA SER A 248 -29.35 -9.13 -10.44
C SER A 248 -30.64 -9.88 -10.80
N ARG A 249 -31.73 -9.12 -10.99
CA ARG A 249 -33.02 -9.64 -11.46
C ARG A 249 -33.03 -9.89 -12.96
N ASP A 250 -32.19 -9.19 -13.71
CA ASP A 250 -32.09 -9.35 -15.16
C ASP A 250 -31.32 -10.64 -15.48
N PRO A 251 -31.83 -11.51 -16.36
CA PRO A 251 -31.25 -12.82 -16.61
C PRO A 251 -29.84 -12.75 -17.22
N GLU A 252 -29.61 -11.81 -18.14
CA GLU A 252 -28.31 -11.63 -18.79
C GLU A 252 -27.25 -11.12 -17.81
N ASN A 253 -27.58 -10.07 -17.05
CA ASN A 253 -26.68 -9.53 -16.01
C ASN A 253 -26.42 -10.56 -14.91
N ARG A 254 -27.43 -11.37 -14.55
CA ARG A 254 -27.30 -12.43 -13.55
C ARG A 254 -26.32 -13.52 -13.99
N ALA A 255 -26.36 -13.94 -15.25
CA ALA A 255 -25.41 -14.91 -15.80
C ALA A 255 -23.98 -14.34 -15.82
N ILE A 256 -23.81 -13.08 -16.22
CA ILE A 256 -22.53 -12.38 -16.19
C ILE A 256 -21.99 -12.30 -14.76
N GLU A 257 -22.81 -11.88 -13.78
CA GLU A 257 -22.40 -11.80 -12.37
C GLU A 257 -21.99 -13.16 -11.80
N ALA A 258 -22.73 -14.22 -12.12
CA ALA A 258 -22.40 -15.57 -11.66
C ALA A 258 -21.07 -16.06 -12.23
N ARG A 259 -20.83 -15.85 -13.54
CA ARG A 259 -19.53 -16.13 -14.17
C ARG A 259 -18.38 -15.39 -13.50
N LEU A 260 -18.56 -14.10 -13.24
CA LEU A 260 -17.54 -13.27 -12.57
C LEU A 260 -17.24 -13.78 -11.15
N LEU A 261 -18.25 -14.29 -10.44
CA LEU A 261 -18.06 -14.89 -9.11
C LEU A 261 -17.26 -16.19 -9.15
N VAL A 262 -17.52 -17.06 -10.14
CA VAL A 262 -16.72 -18.27 -10.37
C VAL A 262 -15.28 -17.90 -10.68
N PHE A 263 -15.06 -16.96 -11.60
CA PHE A 263 -13.72 -16.49 -11.95
C PHE A 263 -13.00 -15.86 -10.75
N TYR A 264 -13.72 -15.11 -9.91
CA TYR A 264 -13.19 -14.57 -8.65
C TYR A 264 -12.74 -15.67 -7.67
N CYS A 265 -13.52 -16.75 -7.52
CA CYS A 265 -13.10 -17.92 -6.73
C CYS A 265 -11.79 -18.53 -7.25
N MET A 266 -11.65 -18.64 -8.57
CA MET A 266 -10.42 -19.13 -9.20
C MET A 266 -9.24 -18.19 -8.98
N LEU A 267 -9.43 -16.87 -9.06
CA LEU A 267 -8.36 -15.91 -8.74
C LEU A 267 -7.93 -15.99 -7.28
N ILE A 268 -8.87 -16.24 -6.36
CA ILE A 268 -8.53 -16.47 -4.95
C ILE A 268 -7.68 -17.73 -4.80
N SER A 269 -8.04 -18.84 -5.46
CA SER A 269 -7.24 -20.07 -5.38
C SER A 269 -5.83 -19.86 -5.92
N VAL A 270 -5.69 -19.17 -7.06
CA VAL A 270 -4.40 -18.77 -7.64
C VAL A 270 -3.60 -17.88 -6.68
N SER A 271 -4.24 -16.87 -6.08
CA SER A 271 -3.56 -15.94 -5.15
C SER A 271 -3.03 -16.62 -3.87
N ARG A 272 -3.60 -17.77 -3.50
CA ARG A 272 -3.19 -18.56 -2.33
C ARG A 272 -2.06 -19.54 -2.66
N LEU A 273 -1.75 -19.75 -3.94
CA LEU A 273 -0.65 -20.63 -4.35
C LEU A 273 0.69 -20.05 -3.86
N LYS A 274 1.48 -20.91 -3.20
CA LYS A 274 2.85 -20.57 -2.83
C LYS A 274 3.80 -21.13 -3.89
N TYR A 275 5.05 -20.65 -3.87
CA TYR A 275 6.11 -21.12 -4.77
C TYR A 275 6.25 -22.66 -4.84
N ASN A 276 6.05 -23.34 -3.71
CA ASN A 276 6.13 -24.80 -3.64
C ASN A 276 4.93 -25.51 -4.31
N ASP A 277 3.79 -24.85 -4.38
CA ASP A 277 2.57 -25.38 -4.99
C ASP A 277 2.61 -25.25 -6.51
N VAL A 278 3.16 -24.15 -7.03
CA VAL A 278 3.39 -23.93 -8.48
C VAL A 278 4.32 -24.98 -9.08
N LYS A 279 5.27 -25.51 -8.28
CA LYS A 279 6.19 -26.58 -8.72
C LYS A 279 5.57 -27.98 -8.78
N LYS A 280 4.35 -28.18 -8.27
CA LYS A 280 3.69 -29.49 -8.32
C LYS A 280 3.27 -29.80 -9.76
N LYS A 281 3.16 -31.10 -10.07
CA LYS A 281 2.70 -31.58 -11.39
C LYS A 281 1.32 -31.05 -11.76
N ASP A 282 0.49 -30.80 -10.75
CA ASP A 282 -0.77 -30.10 -10.88
C ASP A 282 -0.94 -29.05 -9.76
N PRO A 283 -0.74 -27.75 -10.06
CA PRO A 283 -0.89 -26.69 -9.07
C PRO A 283 -2.36 -26.32 -8.78
N LEU A 284 -3.30 -26.64 -9.69
CA LEU A 284 -4.71 -26.25 -9.61
C LEU A 284 -5.60 -27.42 -10.04
N PRO A 285 -5.83 -28.42 -9.16
CA PRO A 285 -6.59 -29.63 -9.51
C PRO A 285 -8.07 -29.35 -9.76
N ASP A 286 -8.61 -28.26 -9.18
CA ASP A 286 -10.03 -27.91 -9.26
C ASP A 286 -10.40 -27.16 -10.54
N ILE A 287 -9.42 -26.75 -11.36
CA ILE A 287 -9.61 -25.98 -12.59
C ILE A 287 -9.17 -26.82 -13.78
N ALA A 288 -10.06 -27.01 -14.76
CA ALA A 288 -9.77 -27.75 -15.98
C ALA A 288 -9.01 -26.89 -17.03
N GLU A 289 -8.35 -27.56 -17.97
CA GLU A 289 -7.80 -26.90 -19.17
C GLU A 289 -8.97 -26.56 -20.11
N PRO A 290 -9.01 -25.36 -20.76
CA PRO A 290 -7.88 -24.49 -21.11
C PRO A 290 -7.60 -23.30 -20.16
N LEU A 291 -8.56 -22.91 -19.32
CA LEU A 291 -8.48 -21.69 -18.49
C LEU A 291 -7.31 -21.74 -17.49
N LYS A 292 -7.01 -22.94 -16.97
CA LYS A 292 -5.87 -23.20 -16.10
C LYS A 292 -4.53 -22.71 -16.67
N ARG A 293 -4.29 -22.91 -17.98
CA ARG A 293 -3.02 -22.50 -18.62
C ARG A 293 -2.92 -20.99 -18.70
N VAL A 294 -4.02 -20.33 -19.11
CA VAL A 294 -4.11 -18.88 -19.19
C VAL A 294 -3.86 -18.23 -17.82
N LEU A 295 -4.46 -18.78 -16.76
CA LEU A 295 -4.27 -18.26 -15.40
C LEU A 295 -2.83 -18.41 -14.92
N LEU A 296 -2.17 -19.54 -15.19
CA LEU A 296 -0.76 -19.73 -14.82
C LEU A 296 0.17 -18.84 -15.65
N ASP A 297 0.01 -18.79 -16.98
CA ASP A 297 0.84 -17.96 -17.86
C ASP A 297 0.71 -16.47 -17.56
N THR A 298 -0.45 -16.02 -17.07
CA THR A 298 -0.71 -14.61 -16.77
C THR A 298 -0.26 -14.21 -15.35
N PHE A 299 -0.38 -15.13 -14.36
CA PHE A 299 -0.24 -14.78 -12.94
C PHE A 299 0.90 -15.48 -12.18
N THR A 300 1.63 -16.44 -12.77
CA THR A 300 2.76 -17.13 -12.14
C THR A 300 4.07 -16.98 -12.90
#